data_AF-A0A351I4H7-F1
#
_entry.id   AF-A0A351I4H7-F1
#
_cell.length_a   1.000
_cell.length_b   1.000
_cell.length_c   1.000
_cell.angle_alpha   90.00
_cell.angle_beta   90.00
_cell.angle_gamma   90.00
#
_symmetry.space_group_name_H-M   'P 1'
#
loop_
_entity.id
_entity.type
_entity.pdbx_description
1 polymer ?
#
loop_
_entity_poly.entity_id
_entity_poly.type
_entity_poly.pdbx_seq_one_letter_code
_entity_poly.pdbx_strand_id
1 'polypeptide(L)'
;MAHRSLRRPIERRRRPAPRAGYTLIEVVVAMLIACVMITAVLSTALSSKISGGKNDRRLIASQAARHTTSLLKNLVTGCNCSIASGRCYVSGVGACSITGPMPGNCGGGATVATCTESYSLNNPPLADSRGTVYALALGSHTITGLLPSEFEAAPYNASVIYYVTPTSQIINGRPVPLVNVTVDWTEI
;
A
#
# COMPACT_ATOMS: atom_id res chain seq x y z
N MET A 1 0.92 -73.45 30.17
CA MET A 1 0.95 -72.87 31.54
C MET A 1 2.19 -72.01 31.69
N ALA A 2 2.04 -70.68 31.79
CA ALA A 2 2.90 -69.75 32.54
C ALA A 2 2.52 -68.30 32.19
N HIS A 3 1.57 -67.71 32.92
CA HIS A 3 1.25 -66.29 32.82
C HIS A 3 2.12 -65.52 33.83
N ARG A 4 3.14 -64.81 33.35
CA ARG A 4 4.08 -64.05 34.19
C ARG A 4 3.52 -62.64 34.43
N SER A 5 2.88 -62.46 35.58
CA SER A 5 2.33 -61.17 36.05
C SER A 5 3.46 -60.18 36.40
N LEU A 6 3.70 -59.19 35.53
CA LEU A 6 4.54 -58.02 35.81
C LEU A 6 3.78 -57.05 36.73
N ARG A 7 4.09 -57.07 38.03
CA ARG A 7 3.64 -56.04 38.98
C ARG A 7 4.43 -54.75 38.74
N ARG A 8 3.74 -53.68 38.34
CA ARG A 8 4.33 -52.34 38.24
C ARG A 8 4.62 -51.79 39.64
N PRO A 9 5.80 -51.19 39.88
CA PRO A 9 6.10 -50.53 41.15
C PRO A 9 5.22 -49.29 41.31
N ILE A 10 4.65 -49.14 42.51
CA ILE A 10 3.84 -47.99 42.91
C ILE A 10 4.77 -46.80 43.09
N GLU A 11 4.69 -45.84 42.17
CA GLU A 11 5.32 -44.53 42.22
C GLU A 11 4.88 -43.80 43.51
N ARG A 12 5.74 -43.79 44.53
CA ARG A 12 5.52 -42.98 45.74
C ARG A 12 5.62 -41.51 45.36
N ARG A 13 4.48 -40.85 45.13
CA ARG A 13 4.37 -39.38 45.09
C ARG A 13 4.99 -38.79 46.36
N ARG A 14 6.22 -38.27 46.25
CA ARG A 14 6.83 -37.43 47.29
C ARG A 14 5.92 -36.22 47.50
N ARG A 15 5.40 -36.07 48.72
CA ARG A 15 4.73 -34.84 49.14
C ARG A 15 5.78 -33.72 49.14
N PRO A 16 5.48 -32.53 48.59
CA PRO A 16 6.40 -31.40 48.69
C PRO A 16 6.63 -31.09 50.18
N ALA A 17 7.89 -30.98 50.58
CA ALA A 17 8.27 -30.58 51.92
C ALA A 17 7.68 -29.19 52.25
N PRO A 18 7.33 -28.91 53.52
CA PRO A 18 6.92 -27.58 53.94
C PRO A 18 8.00 -26.58 53.56
N ARG A 19 7.60 -25.54 52.82
CA ARG A 19 8.50 -24.52 52.25
C ARG A 19 9.28 -23.87 53.40
N ALA A 20 10.60 -23.95 53.33
CA ALA A 20 11.47 -23.08 54.12
C ALA A 20 11.07 -21.63 53.82
N GLY A 21 10.98 -20.78 54.86
CA GLY A 21 10.65 -19.37 54.68
C GLY A 21 11.60 -18.70 53.68
N TYR A 22 11.09 -17.74 52.93
CA TYR A 22 11.89 -17.01 51.96
C TYR A 22 13.03 -16.27 52.67
N THR A 23 14.25 -16.45 52.20
CA THR A 23 15.38 -15.68 52.71
C THR A 23 15.28 -14.25 52.20
N LEU A 24 15.75 -13.26 52.97
CA LEU A 24 15.72 -11.85 52.59
C LEU A 24 16.37 -11.63 51.22
N ILE A 25 17.46 -12.34 50.95
CA ILE A 25 18.15 -12.26 49.66
C ILE A 25 17.31 -12.78 48.49
N GLU A 26 16.53 -13.84 48.67
CA GLU A 26 15.65 -14.39 47.63
C GLU A 26 14.55 -13.39 47.27
N VAL A 27 13.96 -12.72 48.26
CA VAL A 27 12.93 -11.69 48.03
C VAL A 27 13.53 -10.47 47.33
N VAL A 28 14.72 -10.03 47.74
CA VAL A 28 15.40 -8.89 47.12
C VAL A 28 15.78 -9.19 45.67
N VAL A 29 16.33 -10.38 45.39
CA VAL A 29 16.67 -10.79 44.02
C VAL A 29 15.41 -10.90 43.16
N ALA A 30 14.34 -11.50 43.66
CA ALA A 30 13.08 -11.58 42.94
C ALA A 30 12.50 -10.20 42.63
N MET A 31 12.57 -9.25 43.58
CA MET A 31 12.11 -7.88 43.38
C MET A 31 12.94 -7.14 42.34
N LEU A 32 14.28 -7.31 42.35
CA LEU A 32 15.16 -6.71 41.35
C LEU A 32 14.88 -7.25 39.95
N ILE A 33 14.72 -8.57 39.79
CA ILE A 33 14.40 -9.17 38.50
C ILE A 33 13.03 -8.70 38.00
N ALA A 34 12.02 -8.66 38.88
CA ALA A 34 10.69 -8.17 38.52
C ALA A 34 10.73 -6.70 38.09
N CYS A 35 11.48 -5.85 38.80
CA CYS A 35 11.62 -4.44 38.48
C CYS A 35 12.28 -4.23 37.10
N VAL A 36 13.33 -4.99 36.79
CA VAL A 36 13.99 -4.97 35.47
C VAL A 36 13.05 -5.45 34.37
N MET A 37 12.31 -6.55 34.58
CA MET A 37 11.35 -7.06 33.59
C MET A 37 10.22 -6.07 33.30
N ILE A 38 9.64 -5.47 34.35
CA ILE A 38 8.56 -4.48 34.19
C ILE A 38 9.08 -3.25 33.42
N THR A 39 10.26 -2.75 33.78
CA THR A 39 10.86 -1.58 33.09
C THR A 39 11.12 -1.87 31.61
N ALA A 40 11.61 -3.07 31.28
CA ALA A 40 11.85 -3.48 29.90
C ALA A 40 10.55 -3.57 29.08
N VAL A 41 9.49 -4.18 29.63
CA VAL A 41 8.19 -4.32 28.95
C VAL A 41 7.49 -2.97 28.80
N LEU A 42 7.55 -2.11 29.81
CA LEU A 42 6.94 -0.78 29.71
C LEU A 42 7.66 0.08 28.66
N SER A 43 8.99 -0.01 28.57
CA SER A 43 9.78 0.71 27.58
C SER A 43 9.44 0.29 26.15
N THR A 44 9.28 -1.01 25.90
CA THR A 44 8.89 -1.50 24.56
C THR A 44 7.46 -1.15 24.21
N ALA A 45 6.53 -1.20 25.17
CA ALA A 45 5.14 -0.81 24.98
C ALA A 45 4.97 0.72 24.72
N LEU A 46 5.74 1.56 25.41
CA LEU A 46 5.74 3.00 25.17
C LEU A 46 6.35 3.33 23.81
N SER A 47 7.45 2.67 23.45
CA SER A 47 8.12 2.86 22.16
C SER A 47 7.21 2.45 20.99
N SER A 48 6.45 1.36 21.13
CA SER A 48 5.48 0.93 20.10
C SER A 48 4.30 1.88 19.96
N LYS A 49 3.77 2.41 21.07
CA LYS A 49 2.62 3.34 21.03
C LYS A 49 2.99 4.68 20.39
N ILE A 50 4.19 5.21 20.68
CA ILE A 50 4.66 6.48 20.11
C ILE A 50 5.09 6.29 18.64
N SER A 51 5.65 5.13 18.28
CA SER A 51 6.11 4.85 16.92
C SER A 51 4.98 4.41 15.97
N GLY A 52 3.95 3.72 16.47
CA GLY A 52 2.88 3.12 15.68
C GLY A 52 2.16 4.12 14.79
N GLY A 53 1.69 5.24 15.35
CA GLY A 53 0.92 6.23 14.60
C GLY A 53 1.66 6.78 13.36
N LYS A 54 2.98 7.02 13.44
CA LYS A 54 3.77 7.52 12.31
C LYS A 54 4.03 6.44 11.26
N ASN A 55 4.31 5.22 11.69
CA ASN A 55 4.60 4.11 10.79
C ASN A 55 3.34 3.63 10.07
N ASP A 56 2.21 3.56 10.76
CA ASP A 56 0.91 3.19 10.17
C ASP A 56 0.50 4.21 9.10
N ARG A 57 0.70 5.51 9.36
CA ARG A 57 0.46 6.57 8.38
C ARG A 57 1.32 6.43 7.13
N ARG A 58 2.61 6.17 7.31
CA ARG A 58 3.53 5.91 6.18
C ARG A 58 3.13 4.67 5.41
N LEU A 59 2.66 3.63 6.11
CA LEU A 59 2.18 2.41 5.48
C LEU A 59 0.96 2.69 4.61
N ILE A 60 -0.06 3.38 5.13
CA ILE A 60 -1.27 3.75 4.38
C ILE A 60 -0.91 4.61 3.16
N ALA A 61 -0.07 5.63 3.35
CA ALA A 61 0.44 6.46 2.25
C ALA A 61 1.17 5.61 1.18
N SER A 62 2.01 4.66 1.60
CA SER A 62 2.72 3.78 0.66
C SER A 62 1.77 2.85 -0.11
N GLN A 63 0.69 2.39 0.53
CA GLN A 63 -0.34 1.58 -0.12
C GLN A 63 -1.09 2.42 -1.16
N ALA A 64 -1.39 3.67 -0.85
CA ALA A 64 -2.02 4.61 -1.76
C ALA A 64 -1.19 4.85 -3.04
N ALA A 65 0.12 5.08 -2.91
CA ALA A 65 1.02 5.22 -4.05
C ALA A 65 1.11 3.94 -4.90
N ARG A 66 1.13 2.76 -4.27
CA ARG A 66 1.14 1.47 -4.97
C ARG A 66 -0.17 1.23 -5.72
N HIS A 67 -1.30 1.56 -5.11
CA HIS A 67 -2.61 1.45 -5.74
C HIS A 67 -2.69 2.33 -6.99
N THR A 68 -2.28 3.60 -6.88
CA THR A 68 -2.16 4.53 -8.01
C THR A 68 -1.28 3.99 -9.13
N THR A 69 -0.12 3.44 -8.79
CA THR A 69 0.78 2.80 -9.76
C THR A 69 0.09 1.65 -10.50
N SER A 70 -0.71 0.83 -9.81
CA SER A 70 -1.48 -0.25 -10.44
C SER A 70 -2.55 0.29 -11.39
N LEU A 71 -3.25 1.36 -10.99
CA LEU A 71 -4.25 2.01 -11.85
C LEU A 71 -3.60 2.57 -13.12
N LEU A 72 -2.47 3.27 -12.99
CA LEU A 72 -1.74 3.86 -14.12
C LEU A 72 -1.14 2.80 -15.04
N LYS A 73 -0.70 1.65 -14.52
CA LYS A 73 -0.26 0.51 -15.35
C LYS A 73 -1.40 -0.03 -16.21
N ASN A 74 -2.61 -0.10 -15.66
CA ASN A 74 -3.80 -0.52 -16.41
C ASN A 74 -4.20 0.47 -17.50
N LEU A 75 -3.62 1.68 -17.52
CA LEU A 75 -3.85 2.72 -18.54
C LEU A 75 -2.81 2.74 -19.67
N VAL A 76 -1.78 1.89 -19.61
CA VAL A 76 -0.78 1.78 -20.68
C VAL A 76 -1.37 0.93 -21.80
N THR A 77 -1.65 1.55 -22.95
CA THR A 77 -2.45 0.96 -24.03
C THR A 77 -1.58 0.37 -25.13
N GLY A 78 -2.11 -0.66 -25.81
CA GLY A 78 -1.51 -1.27 -27.01
C GLY A 78 -1.77 -0.49 -28.29
N CYS A 79 -1.98 0.82 -28.24
CA CYS A 79 -2.41 1.66 -29.38
C CYS A 79 -1.44 2.78 -29.70
N ASN A 80 -1.45 3.29 -30.93
CA ASN A 80 -0.51 4.34 -31.35
C ASN A 80 -1.04 5.70 -30.85
N CYS A 81 -0.79 5.94 -29.56
CA CYS A 81 -1.28 7.11 -28.84
C CYS A 81 -0.16 8.14 -28.69
N SER A 82 -0.49 9.39 -28.99
CA SER A 82 0.38 10.52 -28.65
C SER A 82 0.25 10.79 -27.15
N ILE A 83 1.34 10.58 -26.41
CA ILE A 83 1.43 10.91 -24.96
C ILE A 83 1.28 12.43 -24.74
N ALA A 84 1.74 13.23 -25.71
CA ALA A 84 1.69 14.69 -25.63
C ALA A 84 0.26 15.25 -25.77
N SER A 85 -0.57 14.63 -26.60
CA SER A 85 -1.95 15.09 -26.85
C SER A 85 -3.03 14.21 -26.22
N GLY A 86 -2.68 13.04 -25.68
CA GLY A 86 -3.64 12.06 -25.15
C GLY A 86 -4.59 11.52 -26.22
N ARG A 87 -4.20 11.61 -27.50
CA ARG A 87 -5.02 11.17 -28.64
C ARG A 87 -4.46 9.87 -29.20
N CYS A 88 -5.35 8.92 -29.43
CA CYS A 88 -5.03 7.64 -30.03
C CYS A 88 -5.57 7.59 -31.46
N TYR A 89 -4.71 7.14 -32.38
CA TYR A 89 -5.08 6.95 -33.78
C TYR A 89 -5.24 5.45 -34.04
N VAL A 90 -6.46 5.02 -34.35
CA VAL A 90 -6.72 3.66 -34.81
C VAL A 90 -6.55 3.67 -36.33
N SER A 91 -5.46 3.06 -36.83
CA SER A 91 -5.24 2.88 -38.26
C SER A 91 -5.54 1.43 -38.64
N GLY A 92 -6.66 1.19 -39.33
CA GLY A 92 -7.00 -0.09 -39.93
C GLY A 92 -8.05 -0.94 -39.18
N VAL A 93 -8.61 -1.92 -39.87
CA VAL A 93 -9.59 -2.89 -39.35
C VAL A 93 -8.85 -3.87 -38.43
N GLY A 94 -8.86 -3.53 -37.14
CA GLY A 94 -8.17 -4.23 -36.08
C GLY A 94 -8.31 -3.36 -34.84
N ALA A 95 -9.52 -3.36 -34.27
CA ALA A 95 -9.90 -2.49 -33.16
C ALA A 95 -8.85 -2.60 -32.07
N CYS A 96 -8.17 -1.50 -31.83
CA CYS A 96 -7.18 -1.40 -30.79
C CYS A 96 -7.94 -1.54 -29.45
N SER A 97 -7.63 -2.57 -28.66
CA SER A 97 -8.31 -2.77 -27.37
C SER A 97 -7.63 -1.88 -26.34
N ILE A 98 -8.30 -0.81 -25.97
CA ILE A 98 -7.78 0.05 -24.92
C ILE A 98 -8.48 -0.30 -23.63
N THR A 99 -7.74 -1.03 -22.83
CA THR A 99 -8.07 -1.33 -21.44
C THR A 99 -7.75 -0.11 -20.58
N GLY A 100 -8.73 0.35 -19.82
CA GLY A 100 -8.63 1.42 -18.83
C GLY A 100 -9.98 1.60 -18.13
N PRO A 101 -10.02 2.10 -16.87
CA PRO A 101 -11.23 2.09 -16.05
C PRO A 101 -12.35 3.03 -16.55
N MET A 102 -12.06 3.99 -17.43
CA MET A 102 -13.06 4.87 -18.04
C MET A 102 -12.78 5.11 -19.53
N PRO A 103 -13.38 4.33 -20.45
CA PRO A 103 -13.33 4.66 -21.87
C PRO A 103 -14.15 5.92 -22.15
N GLY A 104 -13.50 6.96 -22.67
CA GLY A 104 -14.19 8.07 -23.30
C GLY A 104 -14.84 7.64 -24.62
N ASN A 105 -15.98 8.23 -24.98
CA ASN A 105 -16.76 7.84 -26.15
C ASN A 105 -15.96 8.03 -27.46
N CYS A 106 -15.64 6.94 -28.18
CA CYS A 106 -15.09 7.03 -29.53
C CYS A 106 -16.21 7.46 -30.49
N GLY A 107 -16.20 8.70 -30.95
CA GLY A 107 -17.10 9.16 -32.01
C GLY A 107 -16.84 8.40 -33.31
N GLY A 108 -17.79 7.56 -33.73
CA GLY A 108 -17.69 6.79 -34.97
C GLY A 108 -17.99 7.61 -36.22
N GLY A 109 -17.33 7.29 -37.34
CA GLY A 109 -17.81 7.68 -38.67
C GLY A 109 -16.79 7.81 -39.79
N ALA A 110 -15.49 7.93 -39.53
CA ALA A 110 -14.49 8.04 -40.58
C ALA A 110 -13.44 6.94 -40.42
N THR A 111 -12.81 6.55 -41.52
CA THR A 111 -11.62 5.67 -41.65
C THR A 111 -10.44 6.05 -40.75
N VAL A 112 -10.57 7.12 -39.97
CA VAL A 112 -9.79 7.50 -38.79
C VAL A 112 -10.78 7.76 -37.66
N ALA A 113 -10.96 6.80 -36.75
CA ALA A 113 -11.66 7.07 -35.50
C ALA A 113 -10.70 7.86 -34.60
N THR A 114 -10.97 9.15 -34.42
CA THR A 114 -10.24 9.97 -33.45
C THR A 114 -10.83 9.67 -32.08
N CYS A 115 -10.35 8.60 -31.45
CA CYS A 115 -10.69 8.34 -30.06
C CYS A 115 -9.98 9.40 -29.22
N THR A 116 -10.75 10.38 -28.77
CA THR A 116 -10.28 11.40 -27.82
C THR A 116 -10.37 10.75 -26.44
N GLU A 117 -9.43 9.85 -26.20
CA GLU A 117 -9.46 8.95 -25.08
C GLU A 117 -9.07 9.67 -23.80
N SER A 118 -10.09 10.19 -23.13
CA SER A 118 -9.99 10.73 -21.78
C SER A 118 -10.01 9.56 -20.79
N TYR A 119 -9.01 8.68 -20.85
CA TYR A 119 -8.78 7.71 -19.77
C TYR A 119 -8.27 8.46 -18.56
N SER A 120 -9.22 8.89 -17.73
CA SER A 120 -8.96 9.67 -16.54
C SER A 120 -8.91 8.81 -15.29
N LEU A 121 -8.21 9.30 -14.29
CA LEU A 121 -8.33 8.81 -12.92
C LEU A 121 -9.55 9.43 -12.18
N ASN A 122 -10.40 10.19 -12.87
CA ASN A 122 -11.56 10.83 -12.25
C ASN A 122 -12.74 9.88 -12.20
N ASN A 123 -12.77 9.06 -11.17
CA ASN A 123 -13.90 8.20 -10.85
C ASN A 123 -14.22 8.32 -9.36
N PRO A 124 -15.31 9.00 -8.98
CA PRO A 124 -15.67 9.21 -7.58
C PRO A 124 -15.57 7.91 -6.75
N PRO A 125 -14.88 7.95 -5.59
CA PRO A 125 -14.38 9.13 -4.88
C PRO A 125 -13.04 9.68 -5.41
N LEU A 126 -12.39 9.00 -6.34
CA LEU A 126 -11.09 9.40 -6.89
C LEU A 126 -11.20 10.63 -7.79
N ALA A 127 -10.36 11.63 -7.55
CA ALA A 127 -10.25 12.81 -8.40
C ALA A 127 -8.79 13.23 -8.64
N ASP A 128 -8.38 13.22 -9.90
CA ASP A 128 -7.22 13.93 -10.45
C ASP A 128 -7.55 15.43 -10.58
N SER A 129 -6.60 16.24 -10.11
CA SER A 129 -6.47 17.68 -10.27
C SER A 129 -6.81 18.22 -11.66
N ARG A 130 -6.63 17.44 -12.72
CA ARG A 130 -6.90 17.86 -14.10
C ARG A 130 -8.29 17.56 -14.63
N GLY A 131 -9.15 16.88 -13.87
CA GLY A 131 -10.46 16.53 -14.40
C GLY A 131 -10.47 15.22 -15.21
N THR A 132 -11.48 15.08 -16.05
CA THR A 132 -11.65 13.92 -16.95
C THR A 132 -10.75 14.03 -18.19
N VAL A 133 -9.44 14.01 -17.98
CA VAL A 133 -8.42 14.08 -19.05
C VAL A 133 -7.57 12.81 -19.09
N TYR A 134 -6.77 12.66 -20.14
CA TYR A 134 -5.84 11.54 -20.27
C TYR A 134 -4.82 11.51 -19.12
N ALA A 135 -4.91 10.48 -18.27
CA ALA A 135 -4.14 10.40 -17.04
C ALA A 135 -2.62 10.40 -17.29
N LEU A 136 -2.16 9.78 -18.38
CA LEU A 136 -0.74 9.70 -18.74
C LEU A 136 -0.24 10.90 -19.58
N ALA A 137 -0.96 12.02 -19.63
CA ALA A 137 -0.40 13.24 -20.23
C ALA A 137 0.75 13.79 -19.36
N LEU A 138 1.74 14.39 -20.01
CA LEU A 138 2.95 14.90 -19.37
C LEU A 138 2.64 15.93 -18.28
N GLY A 139 3.42 15.91 -17.19
CA GLY A 139 3.30 16.87 -16.09
C GLY A 139 3.10 16.22 -14.72
N SER A 140 2.82 17.07 -13.73
CA SER A 140 2.52 16.68 -12.35
C SER A 140 1.02 16.75 -12.11
N HIS A 141 0.48 15.71 -11.48
CA HIS A 141 -0.95 15.53 -11.28
C HIS A 141 -1.21 15.05 -9.86
N THR A 142 -2.15 15.69 -9.18
CA THR A 142 -2.51 15.35 -7.80
C THR A 142 -3.80 14.56 -7.77
N ILE A 143 -3.81 13.46 -7.03
CA ILE A 143 -4.96 12.59 -6.82
C ILE A 143 -5.46 12.78 -5.39
N THR A 144 -6.78 12.94 -5.28
CA THR A 144 -7.56 13.04 -4.05
C THR A 144 -8.60 11.93 -3.98
N GLY A 145 -9.10 11.63 -2.78
CA GLY A 145 -10.06 10.56 -2.52
C GLY A 145 -9.47 9.15 -2.52
N LEU A 146 -8.13 9.03 -2.59
CA LEU A 146 -7.42 7.75 -2.48
C LEU A 146 -6.91 7.50 -1.05
N LEU A 147 -6.65 8.57 -0.30
CA LEU A 147 -6.30 8.51 1.10
C LEU A 147 -7.56 8.66 1.96
N PRO A 148 -7.56 8.14 3.20
CA PRO A 148 -8.62 8.43 4.15
C PRO A 148 -8.75 9.94 4.37
N SER A 149 -9.97 10.45 4.57
CA SER A 149 -10.24 11.89 4.70
C SER A 149 -9.45 12.57 5.84
N GLU A 150 -9.10 11.81 6.88
CA GLU A 150 -8.27 12.26 8.01
C GLU A 150 -6.81 12.57 7.63
N PHE A 151 -6.33 12.04 6.50
CA PHE A 151 -5.01 12.35 5.95
C PHE A 151 -5.06 13.54 5.00
N GLU A 152 -6.12 13.65 4.20
CA GLU A 152 -6.27 14.74 3.22
C GLU A 152 -6.61 16.07 3.90
N ALA A 153 -7.20 16.04 5.10
CA ALA A 153 -7.46 17.22 5.91
C ALA A 153 -6.26 17.63 6.79
N ALA A 154 -6.35 18.83 7.35
CA ALA A 154 -5.46 19.25 8.44
C ALA A 154 -5.53 18.25 9.61
N PRO A 155 -4.41 17.93 10.26
CA PRO A 155 -3.11 18.61 10.19
C PRO A 155 -2.16 18.08 9.09
N TYR A 156 -2.49 17.00 8.37
CA TYR A 156 -1.51 16.29 7.52
C TYR A 156 -1.51 16.72 6.05
N ASN A 157 -2.64 17.20 5.54
CA ASN A 157 -2.83 17.66 4.15
C ASN A 157 -2.11 16.77 3.12
N ALA A 158 -2.23 15.46 3.30
CA ALA A 158 -1.54 14.50 2.47
C ALA A 158 -2.25 14.32 1.14
N SER A 159 -1.48 14.20 0.06
CA SER A 159 -2.01 13.95 -1.27
C SER A 159 -1.08 13.04 -2.04
N VAL A 160 -1.66 12.24 -2.95
CA VAL A 160 -0.86 11.41 -3.85
C VAL A 160 -0.57 12.21 -5.10
N ILE A 161 0.70 12.35 -5.46
CA ILE A 161 1.13 13.06 -6.65
C ILE A 161 1.78 12.07 -7.59
N TYR A 162 1.44 12.14 -8.87
CA TYR A 162 2.14 11.39 -9.89
C TYR A 162 2.67 12.31 -10.98
N TYR A 163 3.88 11.99 -11.44
CA TYR A 163 4.62 12.75 -12.43
C TYR A 163 4.82 11.89 -13.65
N VAL A 164 4.41 12.40 -14.80
CA VAL A 164 4.59 11.75 -16.10
C VAL A 164 5.63 12.53 -16.88
N THR A 165 6.78 11.90 -17.08
CA THR A 165 7.89 12.45 -17.87
C THR A 165 7.87 11.88 -19.29
N PRO A 166 8.45 12.59 -20.27
CA PRO A 166 8.54 12.09 -21.64
C PRO A 166 9.16 10.70 -21.71
N THR A 167 8.80 9.99 -22.77
CA THR A 167 9.16 8.60 -23.06
C THR A 167 10.60 8.29 -22.68
N SER A 168 10.79 7.36 -21.73
CA SER A 168 12.12 6.87 -21.38
C SER A 168 12.51 5.65 -22.20
N GLN A 169 11.53 4.91 -22.72
CA GLN A 169 11.75 3.66 -23.45
C GLN A 169 10.73 3.46 -24.57
N ILE A 170 11.19 2.81 -25.63
CA ILE A 170 10.33 2.34 -26.72
C ILE A 170 10.24 0.83 -26.60
N ILE A 171 9.05 0.30 -26.33
CA ILE A 171 8.79 -1.14 -26.24
C ILE A 171 7.90 -1.52 -27.42
N ASN A 172 8.36 -2.46 -28.28
CA ASN A 172 7.63 -2.88 -29.48
C ASN A 172 7.25 -1.70 -30.40
N GLY A 173 8.16 -0.73 -30.58
CA GLY A 173 7.92 0.47 -31.39
C GLY A 173 6.99 1.51 -30.75
N ARG A 174 6.58 1.33 -29.48
CA ARG A 174 5.66 2.22 -28.78
C ARG A 174 6.37 3.03 -27.70
N PRO A 175 6.12 4.34 -27.61
CA PRO A 175 6.64 5.15 -26.53
C PRO A 175 5.94 4.78 -25.21
N VAL A 176 6.72 4.42 -24.19
CA VAL A 176 6.23 4.22 -22.83
C VAL A 176 6.68 5.40 -21.97
N PRO A 177 5.76 6.21 -21.43
CA PRO A 177 6.11 7.29 -20.54
C PRO A 177 6.63 6.74 -19.22
N LEU A 178 7.61 7.42 -18.63
CA LEU A 178 8.02 7.14 -17.26
C LEU A 178 7.05 7.83 -16.30
N VAL A 179 6.53 7.06 -15.36
CA VAL A 179 5.60 7.51 -14.33
C VAL A 179 6.26 7.33 -12.97
N ASN A 180 6.36 8.42 -12.21
CA ASN A 180 6.76 8.39 -10.81
C ASN A 180 5.56 8.73 -9.93
N VAL A 181 5.33 7.97 -8.86
CA VAL A 181 4.24 8.21 -7.91
C VAL A 181 4.83 8.42 -6.53
N THR A 182 4.43 9.53 -5.90
CA THR A 182 4.89 9.92 -4.57
C THR A 182 3.68 10.33 -3.73
N VAL A 183 3.84 10.30 -2.41
CA VAL A 183 2.87 10.92 -1.49
C VAL A 183 3.55 12.14 -0.90
N ASP A 184 2.89 13.28 -1.03
CA ASP A 184 3.30 14.49 -0.35
C ASP A 184 2.45 14.64 0.92
N TRP A 185 3.07 15.11 2.00
CA TRP A 185 2.39 15.40 3.25
C TRP A 185 2.98 16.66 3.86
N THR A 186 2.13 17.54 4.35
CA THR A 186 2.54 18.77 5.03
C THR A 186 1.87 18.83 6.39
N GLU A 187 2.67 18.59 7.43
CA GLU A 187 2.21 18.65 8.82
C GLU A 187 2.22 20.12 9.27
N ILE A 188 1.04 20.68 9.52
CA ILE A 188 0.83 22.05 10.02
C ILE A 188 0.74 22.03 11.54
#